data_AF-A0A6B2GH10-F1
#
_entry.id   AF-A0A6B2GH10-F1
#
_cell.length_a   1.000
_cell.length_b   1.000
_cell.length_c   1.000
_cell.angle_alpha   90.00
_cell.angle_beta   90.00
_cell.angle_gamma   90.00
#
_symmetry.space_group_name_H-M   'P 1'
#
loop_
_entity.id
_entity.type
_entity.pdbx_description
1 polymer ?
#
loop_
_entity_poly.entity_id
_entity_poly.type
_entity_poly.pdbx_seq_one_letter_code
_entity_poly.pdbx_strand_id
1 'polypeptide(L)'
;MRRELKILIHNGKQYIPDLKNVSLRPPFRGLPEISTAKVDEKALVAICPLGAISAGPISLDLGKCAFCGECAFAFPEKIKFTTNYKISSNKRAHLIIKEGATSTNLMDGSAIPKVVKKTFSKSLKLRQVSAGGDNSCEIELGAASNANFDMGRFGIEFTASPRHADGIVITGPITKNSANALQIAYNAIPDPKIVVLCGVDAISGGIFDNSNAI
;
A
#
# COMPACT_ATOMS: atom_id res chain seq x y z
N MET A 1 -11.45 15.36 -36.82
CA MET A 1 -10.64 14.15 -37.11
C MET A 1 -9.16 14.25 -36.72
N ARG A 2 -8.38 15.27 -37.16
CA ARG A 2 -6.94 15.38 -36.82
C ARG A 2 -6.64 15.66 -35.34
N ARG A 3 -7.57 16.29 -34.60
CA ARG A 3 -7.41 16.63 -33.17
C ARG A 3 -7.63 15.40 -32.28
N GLU A 4 -8.62 14.62 -32.62
CA GLU A 4 -9.05 13.36 -32.01
C GLU A 4 -7.96 12.31 -32.18
N LEU A 5 -7.36 12.23 -33.38
CA LEU A 5 -6.20 11.37 -33.64
C LEU A 5 -4.99 11.76 -32.77
N LYS A 6 -4.73 13.07 -32.59
CA LYS A 6 -3.66 13.56 -31.69
C LYS A 6 -3.94 13.19 -30.23
N ILE A 7 -5.19 13.28 -29.78
CA ILE A 7 -5.59 12.89 -28.42
C ILE A 7 -5.40 11.38 -28.22
N LEU A 8 -5.79 10.54 -29.19
CA LEU A 8 -5.59 9.09 -29.13
C LEU A 8 -4.10 8.72 -29.05
N ILE A 9 -3.27 9.32 -29.89
CA ILE A 9 -1.81 9.14 -29.87
C ILE A 9 -1.23 9.58 -28.52
N HIS A 10 -1.75 10.66 -27.96
CA HIS A 10 -1.32 11.20 -26.67
C HIS A 10 -1.70 10.29 -25.49
N ASN A 11 -2.93 9.77 -25.47
CA ASN A 11 -3.38 8.80 -24.45
C ASN A 11 -2.57 7.49 -24.49
N GLY A 12 -2.05 7.12 -25.66
CA GLY A 12 -1.14 5.98 -25.80
C GLY A 12 0.21 6.18 -25.12
N LYS A 13 0.64 7.43 -24.86
CA LYS A 13 1.95 7.73 -24.27
C LYS A 13 1.92 7.52 -22.76
N GLN A 14 2.83 6.68 -22.28
CA GLN A 14 3.10 6.53 -20.86
C GLN A 14 4.03 7.67 -20.41
N TYR A 15 3.54 8.51 -19.50
CA TYR A 15 4.29 9.68 -19.02
C TYR A 15 5.45 9.34 -18.10
N ILE A 16 5.37 8.21 -17.39
CA ILE A 16 6.45 7.64 -16.58
C ILE A 16 6.92 6.37 -17.28
N PRO A 17 7.92 6.42 -18.18
CA PRO A 17 8.26 5.29 -19.05
C PRO A 17 8.71 4.04 -18.28
N ASP A 18 9.47 4.23 -17.20
CA ASP A 18 9.93 3.15 -16.34
C ASP A 18 9.37 3.33 -14.93
N LEU A 19 8.20 2.74 -14.69
CA LEU A 19 7.58 2.73 -13.37
C LEU A 19 8.45 2.03 -12.33
N LYS A 20 9.34 1.10 -12.69
CA LYS A 20 10.13 0.31 -11.74
C LYS A 20 11.34 1.07 -11.21
N ASN A 21 11.84 2.06 -11.95
CA ASN A 21 13.05 2.80 -11.60
C ASN A 21 12.82 4.32 -11.50
N VAL A 22 11.56 4.76 -11.46
CA VAL A 22 11.23 6.18 -11.27
C VAL A 22 11.73 6.69 -9.92
N SER A 23 12.31 7.89 -9.94
CA SER A 23 12.66 8.62 -8.71
C SER A 23 11.61 9.70 -8.46
N LEU A 24 11.07 9.73 -7.24
CA LEU A 24 10.10 10.73 -6.83
C LEU A 24 10.79 11.99 -6.31
N ARG A 25 10.15 13.14 -6.48
CA ARG A 25 10.68 14.44 -6.02
C ARG A 25 10.40 14.61 -4.52
N PRO A 26 11.35 15.14 -3.73
CA PRO A 26 11.08 15.56 -2.37
C PRO A 26 10.07 16.73 -2.30
N PRO A 27 9.26 16.84 -1.23
CA PRO A 27 9.16 15.92 -0.11
C PRO A 27 8.23 14.74 -0.42
N PHE A 28 8.79 13.53 -0.53
CA PHE A 28 8.04 12.27 -0.58
C PHE A 28 8.51 11.38 0.57
N ARG A 29 7.58 10.74 1.27
CA ARG A 29 7.88 9.85 2.40
C ARG A 29 7.65 8.41 1.98
N GLY A 30 8.70 7.80 1.43
CA GLY A 30 8.71 6.41 0.99
C GLY A 30 9.27 5.46 2.04
N LEU A 31 9.95 4.42 1.61
CA LEU A 31 10.58 3.43 2.48
C LEU A 31 11.55 4.11 3.46
N PRO A 32 11.43 3.91 4.78
CA PRO A 32 12.33 4.51 5.75
C PRO A 32 13.66 3.74 5.81
N GLU A 33 14.73 4.48 6.07
CA GLU A 33 16.03 3.98 6.47
C GLU A 33 16.22 4.27 7.97
N ILE A 34 16.65 3.25 8.71
CA ILE A 34 16.92 3.34 10.15
C ILE A 34 18.42 3.13 10.35
N SER A 35 19.11 4.19 10.76
CA SER A 35 20.56 4.16 10.95
C SER A 35 20.94 3.47 12.27
N THR A 36 22.22 3.12 12.40
CA THR A 36 22.80 2.61 13.65
C THR A 36 23.19 3.70 14.65
N ALA A 37 22.77 4.96 14.42
CA ALA A 37 23.05 6.06 15.33
C ALA A 37 22.42 5.79 16.70
N LYS A 38 23.13 6.13 17.78
CA LYS A 38 22.61 6.01 19.14
C LYS A 38 21.80 7.25 19.48
N VAL A 39 20.53 7.06 19.84
CA VAL A 39 19.59 8.11 20.23
C VAL A 39 18.81 7.68 21.48
N ASP A 40 18.02 8.58 22.05
CA ASP A 40 17.06 8.21 23.09
C ASP A 40 15.92 7.37 22.48
N GLU A 41 16.09 6.04 22.51
CA GLU A 41 15.11 5.10 21.97
C GLU A 41 13.75 5.20 22.66
N LYS A 42 13.70 5.57 23.94
CA LYS A 42 12.44 5.69 24.68
C LYS A 42 11.66 6.90 24.18
N ALA A 43 12.32 8.04 24.01
CA ALA A 43 11.72 9.23 23.44
C ALA A 43 11.28 8.99 21.98
N LEU A 44 12.09 8.28 21.19
CA LEU A 44 11.77 7.92 19.81
C LEU A 44 10.55 6.99 19.70
N VAL A 45 10.40 6.00 20.58
CA VAL A 45 9.20 5.16 20.60
C VAL A 45 7.97 5.97 21.02
N ALA A 46 8.11 6.80 22.05
CA ALA A 46 7.01 7.60 22.61
C ALA A 46 6.43 8.63 21.64
N ILE A 47 7.20 9.12 20.66
CA ILE A 47 6.71 10.08 19.67
C ILE A 47 5.72 9.47 18.68
N CYS A 48 5.69 8.15 18.51
CA CYS A 48 4.88 7.50 17.50
C CYS A 48 3.42 7.32 17.98
N PRO A 49 2.44 8.06 17.42
CA PRO A 49 1.06 7.98 17.90
C PRO A 49 0.39 6.63 17.62
N LEU A 50 0.91 5.87 16.64
CA LEU A 50 0.35 4.58 16.21
C LEU A 50 1.12 3.38 16.78
N GLY A 51 2.10 3.61 17.65
CA GLY A 51 2.94 2.53 18.18
C GLY A 51 3.65 1.72 17.09
N ALA A 52 4.01 2.36 15.97
CA ALA A 52 4.68 1.73 14.84
C ALA A 52 6.18 1.50 15.10
N ILE A 53 6.75 2.13 16.13
CA ILE A 53 8.19 2.04 16.44
C ILE A 53 8.37 1.15 17.68
N SER A 54 9.28 0.18 17.59
CA SER A 54 9.67 -0.70 18.71
C SER A 54 11.16 -0.55 19.01
N ALA A 55 11.55 -0.68 20.28
CA ALA A 55 12.94 -0.59 20.75
C ALA A 55 13.64 -1.95 20.88
N GLY A 56 14.98 -1.91 20.91
CA GLY A 56 15.85 -3.05 21.21
C GLY A 56 15.95 -4.17 20.15
N PRO A 57 16.62 -3.97 18.99
CA PRO A 57 17.04 -2.72 18.34
C PRO A 57 15.85 -1.96 17.72
N ILE A 58 16.06 -0.73 17.25
CA ILE A 58 14.96 0.06 16.66
C ILE A 58 14.38 -0.65 15.44
N SER A 59 13.06 -0.74 15.39
CA SER A 59 12.31 -1.17 14.21
C SER A 59 11.08 -0.31 13.98
N LEU A 60 10.68 -0.19 12.72
CA LEU A 60 9.50 0.55 12.28
C LEU A 60 8.60 -0.37 11.47
N ASP A 61 7.35 -0.47 11.91
CA ASP A 61 6.31 -1.27 11.30
C ASP A 61 5.50 -0.45 10.27
N LEU A 62 5.75 -0.69 8.99
CA LEU A 62 5.04 -0.04 7.89
C LEU A 62 3.56 -0.42 7.82
N GLY A 63 3.16 -1.53 8.45
CA GLY A 63 1.74 -1.87 8.59
C GLY A 63 0.97 -0.93 9.52
N LYS A 64 1.69 -0.18 10.37
CA LYS A 64 1.13 0.78 11.34
C LYS A 64 1.55 2.24 11.07
N CYS A 65 2.60 2.47 10.30
CA CYS A 65 3.14 3.82 10.09
C CYS A 65 2.25 4.67 9.17
N ALA A 66 1.63 5.74 9.69
CA ALA A 66 0.87 6.71 8.89
C ALA A 66 1.74 7.77 8.18
N PHE A 67 3.06 7.59 8.14
CA PHE A 67 3.99 8.49 7.44
C PHE A 67 3.89 9.98 7.86
N CYS A 68 3.54 10.26 9.13
CA CYS A 68 3.45 11.64 9.65
C CYS A 68 4.81 12.36 9.67
N GLY A 69 5.91 11.61 9.79
CA GLY A 69 7.27 12.14 9.72
C GLY A 69 7.84 12.67 11.05
N GLU A 70 7.06 12.71 12.13
CA GLU A 70 7.48 13.26 13.43
C GLU A 70 8.77 12.61 13.96
N CYS A 71 8.90 11.29 13.83
CA CYS A 71 10.11 10.57 14.25
C CYS A 71 11.36 10.98 13.46
N ALA A 72 11.23 11.22 12.15
CA ALA A 72 12.33 11.67 11.29
C ALA A 72 12.65 13.15 11.49
N PHE A 73 11.67 13.95 11.90
CA PHE A 73 11.88 15.34 12.24
C PHE A 73 12.61 15.49 13.59
N ALA A 74 12.19 14.73 14.61
CA ALA A 74 12.79 14.78 15.94
C ALA A 74 14.16 14.07 16.03
N PHE A 75 14.37 13.00 15.25
CA PHE A 75 15.60 12.21 15.23
C PHE A 75 16.12 12.01 13.79
N PRO A 76 16.53 13.10 13.10
CA PRO A 76 16.92 13.06 11.69
C PRO A 76 18.17 12.21 11.42
N GLU A 77 19.02 12.00 12.42
CA GLU A 77 20.17 11.10 12.38
C GLU A 77 19.79 9.63 12.48
N LYS A 78 18.59 9.30 13.00
CA LYS A 78 18.13 7.93 13.24
C LYS A 78 17.18 7.42 12.17
N ILE A 79 16.14 8.17 11.84
CA ILE A 79 15.12 7.75 10.86
C ILE A 79 15.05 8.77 9.73
N LYS A 80 15.14 8.28 8.51
CA LYS A 80 14.96 9.08 7.30
C LYS A 80 14.01 8.40 6.34
N PHE A 81 12.98 9.12 5.89
CA PHE A 81 12.13 8.63 4.81
C PHE A 81 12.79 8.91 3.45
N THR A 82 12.90 7.89 2.62
CA THR A 82 13.51 7.99 1.27
C THR A 82 12.46 8.31 0.21
N THR A 83 12.90 8.51 -1.03
CA THR A 83 12.00 8.65 -2.19
C THR A 83 11.52 7.30 -2.76
N ASN A 84 11.88 6.18 -2.12
CA ASN A 84 11.52 4.84 -2.59
C ASN A 84 10.04 4.53 -2.30
N TYR A 85 9.21 4.51 -3.33
CA TYR A 85 7.78 4.25 -3.24
C TYR A 85 7.42 2.75 -3.08
N LYS A 86 8.39 1.83 -3.14
CA LYS A 86 8.17 0.38 -3.09
C LYS A 86 7.97 -0.11 -1.65
N ILE A 87 6.85 0.27 -1.06
CA ILE A 87 6.50 -0.02 0.35
C ILE A 87 5.47 -1.15 0.51
N SER A 88 5.01 -1.75 -0.59
CA SER A 88 4.09 -2.89 -0.56
C SER A 88 4.82 -4.20 -0.26
N SER A 89 4.14 -5.11 0.44
CA SER A 89 4.64 -6.46 0.71
C SER A 89 3.53 -7.50 0.66
N ASN A 90 3.91 -8.74 0.37
CA ASN A 90 3.08 -9.93 0.50
C ASN A 90 3.39 -10.76 1.76
N LYS A 91 4.27 -10.27 2.65
CA LYS A 91 4.61 -10.90 3.92
C LYS A 91 4.62 -9.86 5.04
N ARG A 92 3.89 -10.14 6.13
CA ARG A 92 3.80 -9.24 7.29
C ARG A 92 5.17 -8.89 7.89
N ALA A 93 6.07 -9.86 7.95
CA ALA A 93 7.41 -9.69 8.50
C ALA A 93 8.27 -8.70 7.69
N HIS A 94 8.02 -8.55 6.39
CA HIS A 94 8.79 -7.64 5.53
C HIS A 94 8.36 -6.18 5.70
N LEU A 95 7.20 -5.92 6.31
CA LEU A 95 6.78 -4.57 6.69
C LEU A 95 7.53 -4.05 7.93
N ILE A 96 8.29 -4.91 8.62
CA ILE A 96 9.11 -4.53 9.77
C ILE A 96 10.49 -4.11 9.29
N ILE A 97 10.72 -2.80 9.21
CA ILE A 97 12.01 -2.22 8.85
C ILE A 97 12.88 -2.20 10.10
N LYS A 98 14.04 -2.85 10.04
CA LYS A 98 14.97 -2.95 11.15
C LYS A 98 16.11 -1.96 11.00
N GLU A 99 16.66 -1.54 12.13
CA GLU A 99 17.92 -0.82 12.20
C GLU A 99 19.02 -1.48 11.38
N GLY A 100 19.72 -0.68 10.56
CA GLY A 100 20.78 -1.12 9.66
C GLY A 100 20.30 -1.91 8.43
N ALA A 101 18.99 -2.10 8.23
CA ALA A 101 18.48 -2.81 7.05
C ALA A 101 18.67 -2.00 5.77
N THR A 102 19.09 -2.66 4.70
CA THR A 102 19.34 -2.07 3.36
C THR A 102 18.29 -2.46 2.33
N SER A 103 17.14 -2.96 2.77
CA SER A 103 16.10 -3.46 1.85
C SER A 103 15.54 -2.33 0.99
N THR A 104 15.46 -2.55 -0.32
CA THR A 104 14.90 -1.59 -1.29
C THR A 104 13.56 -2.05 -1.90
N ASN A 105 13.16 -3.28 -1.61
CA ASN A 105 11.90 -3.89 -2.05
C ASN A 105 11.45 -4.91 -0.99
N LEU A 106 10.17 -4.84 -0.61
CA LEU A 106 9.60 -5.68 0.45
C LEU A 106 8.78 -6.86 -0.09
N MET A 107 8.62 -6.96 -1.42
CA MET A 107 7.90 -8.04 -2.08
C MET A 107 8.75 -9.30 -2.22
N ASP A 108 8.18 -10.46 -1.87
CA ASP A 108 8.78 -11.77 -2.12
C ASP A 108 8.12 -12.44 -3.33
N GLY A 109 8.78 -12.42 -4.49
CA GLY A 109 8.28 -13.06 -5.70
C GLY A 109 8.15 -14.58 -5.60
N SER A 110 8.88 -15.23 -4.70
CA SER A 110 8.81 -16.69 -4.50
C SER A 110 7.56 -17.12 -3.74
N ALA A 111 6.98 -16.21 -2.95
CA ALA A 111 5.76 -16.46 -2.17
C ALA A 111 4.46 -16.33 -2.98
N ILE A 112 4.53 -15.93 -4.26
CA ILE A 112 3.36 -15.81 -5.13
C ILE A 112 3.02 -17.20 -5.70
N PRO A 113 1.81 -17.75 -5.43
CA PRO A 113 1.42 -19.06 -5.95
C PRO A 113 1.49 -19.12 -7.48
N LYS A 114 1.98 -20.24 -8.02
CA LYS A 114 2.07 -20.44 -9.49
C LYS A 114 0.72 -20.27 -10.19
N VAL A 115 -0.36 -20.71 -9.54
CA VAL A 115 -1.73 -20.56 -10.07
C VAL A 115 -2.13 -19.10 -10.21
N VAL A 116 -1.91 -18.28 -9.17
CA VAL A 116 -2.17 -16.82 -9.19
C VAL A 116 -1.36 -16.15 -10.30
N LYS A 117 -0.07 -16.46 -10.40
CA LYS A 117 0.80 -15.90 -11.46
C LYS A 117 0.33 -16.31 -12.86
N LYS A 118 -0.06 -17.57 -13.05
CA LYS A 118 -0.53 -18.08 -14.35
C LYS A 118 -1.86 -17.43 -14.74
N THR A 119 -2.81 -17.37 -13.82
CA THR A 119 -4.17 -16.87 -14.08
C THR A 119 -4.19 -15.35 -14.28
N PHE A 120 -3.49 -14.57 -13.45
CA PHE A 120 -3.67 -13.11 -13.39
C PHE A 120 -2.52 -12.28 -13.96
N SER A 121 -1.51 -12.89 -14.60
CA SER A 121 -0.33 -12.15 -15.10
C SER A 121 -0.61 -11.17 -16.25
N LYS A 122 -1.77 -11.27 -16.92
CA LYS A 122 -2.12 -10.43 -18.08
C LYS A 122 -3.39 -9.62 -17.89
N SER A 123 -4.23 -10.03 -16.93
CA SER A 123 -5.51 -9.41 -16.63
C SER A 123 -5.80 -9.69 -15.17
N LEU A 124 -6.02 -8.63 -14.40
CA LEU A 124 -6.32 -8.70 -12.99
C LEU A 124 -7.47 -7.72 -12.70
N LYS A 125 -8.67 -8.27 -12.54
CA LYS A 125 -9.88 -7.50 -12.22
C LYS A 125 -10.09 -7.52 -10.72
N LEU A 126 -10.16 -6.35 -10.09
CA LEU A 126 -10.29 -6.24 -8.65
C LEU A 126 -11.64 -5.67 -8.27
N ARG A 127 -12.12 -5.97 -7.06
CA ARG A 127 -13.20 -5.22 -6.43
C ARG A 127 -12.65 -4.49 -5.23
N GLN A 128 -12.63 -3.16 -5.28
CA GLN A 128 -12.37 -2.36 -4.08
C GLN A 128 -13.61 -2.35 -3.19
N VAL A 129 -13.45 -2.58 -1.89
CA VAL A 129 -14.52 -2.46 -0.90
C VAL A 129 -14.01 -1.60 0.25
N SER A 130 -14.69 -0.47 0.49
CA SER A 130 -14.44 0.37 1.65
C SER A 130 -15.19 -0.20 2.84
N ALA A 131 -14.45 -0.68 3.84
CA ALA A 131 -14.96 -1.27 5.06
C ALA A 131 -14.82 -0.28 6.22
N GLY A 132 -15.42 0.91 6.06
CA GLY A 132 -15.32 2.02 7.01
C GLY A 132 -14.10 2.93 6.79
N GLY A 133 -13.65 3.09 5.54
CA GLY A 133 -12.57 4.01 5.20
C GLY A 133 -13.01 5.49 5.22
N ASP A 134 -12.01 6.37 5.20
CA ASP A 134 -12.15 7.83 5.19
C ASP A 134 -11.96 8.44 3.78
N ASN A 135 -12.01 7.60 2.73
CA ASN A 135 -11.74 7.91 1.33
C ASN A 135 -10.27 8.20 0.97
N SER A 136 -9.33 8.13 1.92
CA SER A 136 -7.91 8.39 1.66
C SER A 136 -7.31 7.34 0.70
N CYS A 137 -7.51 6.06 0.96
CA CYS A 137 -6.98 5.01 0.10
C CYS A 137 -7.81 4.89 -1.18
N GLU A 138 -9.12 5.14 -1.11
CA GLU A 138 -10.04 5.06 -2.23
C GLU A 138 -9.72 6.09 -3.31
N ILE A 139 -9.44 7.34 -2.92
CA ILE A 139 -9.07 8.39 -3.89
C ILE A 139 -7.74 8.07 -4.57
N GLU A 140 -6.78 7.49 -3.85
CA GLU A 140 -5.49 7.06 -4.42
C GLU A 140 -5.63 5.86 -5.37
N LEU A 141 -6.48 4.89 -5.04
CA LEU A 141 -6.81 3.79 -5.96
C LEU A 141 -7.50 4.30 -7.24
N GLY A 142 -8.40 5.27 -7.09
CA GLY A 142 -9.00 5.99 -8.21
C GLY A 142 -7.97 6.76 -9.03
N ALA A 143 -7.06 7.48 -8.38
CA ALA A 143 -5.97 8.21 -9.03
C ALA A 143 -5.03 7.26 -9.78
N ALA A 144 -4.74 6.08 -9.25
CA ALA A 144 -3.92 5.08 -9.94
C ALA A 144 -4.56 4.56 -11.26
N SER A 145 -5.86 4.81 -11.46
CA SER A 145 -6.60 4.50 -12.70
C SER A 145 -6.65 5.67 -13.69
N ASN A 146 -6.16 6.86 -13.31
CA ASN A 146 -6.13 8.02 -14.20
C ASN A 146 -5.04 7.88 -15.28
N ALA A 147 -5.03 8.81 -16.24
CA ALA A 147 -4.09 8.78 -17.36
C ALA A 147 -2.59 8.94 -16.98
N ASN A 148 -2.26 9.37 -15.75
CA ASN A 148 -0.88 9.53 -15.31
C ASN A 148 -0.25 8.19 -14.93
N PHE A 149 -1.00 7.35 -14.20
CA PHE A 149 -0.53 6.03 -13.74
C PHE A 149 -1.03 4.89 -14.63
N ASP A 150 -2.23 5.05 -15.17
CA ASP A 150 -2.85 4.18 -16.17
C ASP A 150 -2.69 2.70 -15.84
N MET A 151 -3.15 2.28 -14.65
CA MET A 151 -3.04 0.88 -14.22
C MET A 151 -3.70 -0.09 -15.23
N GLY A 152 -4.71 0.38 -15.97
CA GLY A 152 -5.42 -0.37 -17.00
C GLY A 152 -4.51 -0.85 -18.14
N ARG A 153 -3.45 -0.10 -18.47
CA ARG A 153 -2.38 -0.52 -19.40
C ARG A 153 -1.73 -1.83 -19.02
N PHE A 154 -1.67 -2.14 -17.71
CA PHE A 154 -1.09 -3.37 -17.18
C PHE A 154 -2.14 -4.48 -16.97
N GLY A 155 -3.37 -4.27 -17.46
CA GLY A 155 -4.49 -5.20 -17.32
C GLY A 155 -5.15 -5.17 -15.94
N ILE A 156 -4.84 -4.18 -15.10
CA ILE A 156 -5.39 -4.02 -13.75
C ILE A 156 -6.56 -3.06 -13.80
N GLU A 157 -7.74 -3.48 -13.37
CA GLU A 157 -8.95 -2.65 -13.38
C GLU A 157 -9.88 -2.98 -12.20
N PHE A 158 -10.70 -2.01 -11.80
CA PHE A 158 -11.75 -2.23 -10.82
C PHE A 158 -13.09 -2.55 -11.47
N THR A 159 -13.76 -3.58 -10.97
CA THR A 159 -15.10 -3.98 -11.39
C THR A 159 -16.13 -3.61 -10.33
N ALA A 160 -17.39 -3.41 -10.75
CA ALA A 160 -18.47 -3.05 -9.83
C ALA A 160 -18.96 -4.25 -9.00
N SER A 161 -18.96 -5.45 -9.59
CA SER A 161 -19.47 -6.67 -8.97
C SER A 161 -18.34 -7.58 -8.53
N PRO A 162 -18.31 -8.06 -7.27
CA PRO A 162 -17.33 -9.04 -6.82
C PRO A 162 -17.39 -10.35 -7.64
N ARG A 163 -18.54 -10.67 -8.23
CA ARG A 163 -18.70 -11.87 -9.08
C ARG A 163 -17.91 -11.82 -10.38
N HIS A 164 -17.45 -10.64 -10.79
CA HIS A 164 -16.62 -10.44 -11.99
C HIS A 164 -15.16 -10.12 -11.63
N ALA A 165 -14.80 -10.19 -10.35
CA ALA A 165 -13.46 -9.88 -9.88
C ALA A 165 -12.62 -11.16 -9.74
N ASP A 166 -11.31 -11.00 -9.91
CA ASP A 166 -10.23 -11.93 -9.64
C ASP A 166 -9.66 -11.77 -8.21
N GLY A 167 -10.14 -10.76 -7.47
CA GLY A 167 -9.68 -10.47 -6.13
C GLY A 167 -10.35 -9.24 -5.51
N ILE A 168 -10.05 -9.01 -4.23
CA ILE A 168 -10.60 -7.91 -3.45
C ILE A 168 -9.47 -6.98 -2.97
N VAL A 169 -9.73 -5.67 -3.03
CA VAL A 169 -8.90 -4.65 -2.37
C VAL A 169 -9.72 -4.08 -1.22
N ILE A 170 -9.21 -4.22 0.00
CA ILE A 170 -9.89 -3.76 1.21
C ILE A 170 -9.24 -2.46 1.66
N THR A 171 -10.07 -1.45 1.89
CA THR A 171 -9.68 -0.15 2.45
C THR A 171 -10.47 0.14 3.72
N GLY A 172 -9.87 0.90 4.64
CA GLY A 172 -10.43 1.19 5.95
C GLY A 172 -10.22 0.07 6.98
N PRO A 173 -10.55 0.33 8.26
CA PRO A 173 -10.19 -0.53 9.40
C PRO A 173 -11.10 -1.74 9.62
N ILE A 174 -12.09 -1.95 8.73
CA ILE A 174 -13.10 -3.02 8.83
C ILE A 174 -13.96 -2.85 10.08
N THR A 175 -14.95 -1.96 10.01
CA THR A 175 -15.91 -1.79 11.13
C THR A 175 -16.74 -3.06 11.37
N LYS A 176 -17.16 -3.29 12.61
CA LYS A 176 -18.04 -4.40 13.00
C LYS A 176 -19.30 -4.47 12.14
N ASN A 177 -19.87 -3.32 11.80
CA ASN A 177 -21.07 -3.23 10.96
C ASN A 177 -20.80 -3.62 9.50
N SER A 178 -19.59 -3.37 8.99
CA SER A 178 -19.20 -3.69 7.63
C SER A 178 -18.66 -5.12 7.45
N ALA A 179 -18.18 -5.75 8.51
CA ALA A 179 -17.51 -7.06 8.48
C ALA A 179 -18.34 -8.14 7.76
N ASN A 180 -19.64 -8.25 8.07
CA ASN A 180 -20.52 -9.23 7.42
C ASN A 180 -20.69 -8.96 5.91
N ALA A 181 -20.93 -7.69 5.54
CA ALA A 181 -21.08 -7.32 4.13
C ALA A 181 -19.78 -7.55 3.33
N LEU A 182 -18.64 -7.24 3.94
CA LEU A 182 -17.32 -7.50 3.37
C LEU A 182 -17.09 -9.01 3.15
N GLN A 183 -17.44 -9.83 4.14
CA GLN A 183 -17.32 -11.29 4.04
C GLN A 183 -18.20 -11.86 2.92
N ILE A 184 -19.44 -11.36 2.78
CA ILE A 184 -20.34 -11.74 1.68
C ILE A 184 -19.72 -11.36 0.32
N ALA A 185 -19.17 -10.15 0.21
CA ALA A 185 -18.52 -9.70 -1.02
C ALA A 185 -17.29 -10.56 -1.36
N TYR A 186 -16.44 -10.88 -0.38
CA TYR A 186 -15.28 -11.77 -0.55
C TYR A 186 -15.70 -13.17 -1.00
N ASN A 187 -16.73 -13.74 -0.38
CA ASN A 187 -17.24 -15.07 -0.71
C ASN A 187 -17.86 -15.14 -2.11
N ALA A 188 -18.32 -14.01 -2.66
CA ALA A 188 -18.89 -13.94 -4.00
C ALA A 188 -17.83 -13.95 -5.13
N ILE A 189 -16.54 -13.81 -4.79
CA ILE A 189 -15.43 -13.80 -5.74
C ILE A 189 -15.02 -15.26 -6.06
N PRO A 190 -14.98 -15.67 -7.35
CA PRO A 190 -14.55 -17.00 -7.75
C PRO A 190 -13.12 -17.36 -7.31
N ASP A 191 -12.81 -18.65 -7.20
CA ASP A 191 -11.42 -19.11 -7.04
C ASP A 191 -10.74 -19.36 -8.40
N PRO A 192 -9.41 -19.13 -8.50
CA PRO A 192 -8.52 -18.56 -7.49
C PRO A 192 -8.81 -17.07 -7.24
N LYS A 193 -8.51 -16.54 -6.05
CA LYS A 193 -8.63 -15.11 -5.74
C LYS A 193 -7.48 -14.57 -4.92
N ILE A 194 -7.24 -13.26 -5.01
CA ILE A 194 -6.26 -12.54 -4.17
C ILE A 194 -6.95 -11.52 -3.26
N VAL A 195 -6.29 -11.21 -2.14
CA VAL A 195 -6.68 -10.15 -1.21
C VAL A 195 -5.55 -9.15 -1.14
N VAL A 196 -5.89 -7.87 -1.27
CA VAL A 196 -4.96 -6.75 -1.08
C VAL A 196 -5.51 -5.88 0.04
N LEU A 197 -4.71 -5.68 1.08
CA LEU A 197 -4.99 -4.68 2.12
C LEU A 197 -4.32 -3.38 1.71
N CYS A 198 -5.09 -2.32 1.56
CA CYS A 198 -4.60 -1.02 1.11
C CYS A 198 -4.77 0.01 2.25
N GLY A 199 -3.65 0.55 2.70
CA GLY A 199 -3.59 1.49 3.83
C GLY A 199 -3.31 0.81 5.17
N VAL A 200 -2.81 1.60 6.13
CA VAL A 200 -2.51 1.13 7.49
C VAL A 200 -3.77 0.73 8.25
N ASP A 201 -4.90 1.37 7.96
CA ASP A 201 -6.19 1.03 8.55
C ASP A 201 -6.59 -0.40 8.21
N ALA A 202 -6.51 -0.79 6.94
CA ALA A 202 -6.83 -2.15 6.52
C ALA A 202 -5.83 -3.20 7.02
N ILE A 203 -4.58 -2.81 7.27
CA ILE A 203 -3.53 -3.73 7.72
C ILE A 203 -3.57 -3.95 9.24
N SER A 204 -3.87 -2.89 10.02
CA SER A 204 -3.66 -2.89 11.47
C SER A 204 -4.76 -2.20 12.28
N GLY A 205 -5.82 -1.68 11.65
CA GLY A 205 -6.79 -0.79 12.28
C GLY A 205 -6.33 0.67 12.33
N GLY A 206 -5.05 0.95 12.08
CA GLY A 206 -4.49 2.29 12.02
C GLY A 206 -4.71 3.07 13.31
N ILE A 207 -5.18 4.32 13.21
CA ILE A 207 -5.49 5.14 14.39
C ILE A 207 -6.70 4.63 15.18
N PHE A 208 -7.51 3.76 14.57
CA PHE A 208 -8.70 3.20 15.20
C PHE A 208 -8.42 1.88 15.92
N ASP A 209 -7.17 1.39 15.94
CA ASP A 209 -6.78 0.18 16.66
C ASP A 209 -7.29 0.22 18.11
N ASN A 210 -7.88 -0.88 18.58
CA ASN A 210 -8.57 -1.03 19.87
C ASN A 210 -9.90 -0.26 20.04
N SER A 211 -10.44 0.36 18.98
CA SER A 211 -11.78 0.92 19.02
C SER A 211 -12.85 -0.19 19.11
N ASN A 212 -13.89 0.03 19.90
CA ASN A 212 -15.05 -0.88 19.98
C ASN A 212 -15.85 -0.96 18.68
N ALA A 213 -15.61 -0.08 17.71
CA ALA A 213 -16.33 -0.05 16.44
C ALA A 213 -15.69 -0.92 15.34
N ILE A 214 -14.45 -1.38 15.54
CA ILE A 214 -13.70 -2.24 14.60
C ILE A 214 -13.42 -3.61 15.21
#